data_AF-C5B1S7-F1
#
_entry.id   AF-C5B1S7-F1
#
_cell.length_a   1.000
_cell.length_b   1.000
_cell.length_c   1.000
_cell.angle_alpha   90.00
_cell.angle_beta   90.00
_cell.angle_gamma   90.00
#
_symmetry.space_group_name_H-M   'P 1'
#
loop_
_entity.id
_entity.type
_entity.pdbx_description
1 polymer ?
#
loop_
_entity_poly.entity_id
_entity_poly.type
_entity_poly.pdbx_seq_one_letter_code
_entity_poly.pdbx_strand_id
1 'polypeptide(L)'
;MSLDLSALRRAAKRLQAAHDARSDARRTTGATALIRAALPEIRRLRDAEGLPWAVIAAALAEQGVRQGRDGQPITADRLIALVRHVEGQQVRAATRQAERAGRPDLTGTLAPAPATQPEPQAPPRGKPRLAPELQSRPPAASDEAPLSEAEIRRLQAEKHRHLFKKD
;
A
#
# COMPACT_ATOMS: atom_id res chain seq x y z
N MET A 1 -14.59 13.32 -45.11
CA MET A 1 -13.40 13.62 -44.29
C MET A 1 -13.01 12.34 -43.57
N SER A 2 -11.95 11.65 -44.00
CA SER A 2 -11.51 10.38 -43.41
C SER A 2 -10.37 10.60 -42.41
N LEU A 3 -10.42 9.89 -41.28
CA LEU A 3 -9.37 9.91 -40.26
C LEU A 3 -8.19 9.05 -40.71
N ASP A 4 -7.02 9.67 -40.92
CA ASP A 4 -5.79 8.93 -41.22
C ASP A 4 -5.23 8.28 -39.93
N LEU A 5 -5.54 6.99 -39.79
CA LEU A 5 -5.10 6.15 -38.67
C LEU A 5 -3.58 6.02 -38.59
N SER A 6 -2.88 6.20 -39.70
CA SER A 6 -1.42 6.12 -39.80
C SER A 6 -0.78 7.34 -39.15
N ALA A 7 -1.30 8.53 -39.45
CA ALA A 7 -0.90 9.78 -38.82
C ALA A 7 -1.19 9.77 -37.32
N LEU A 8 -2.37 9.25 -36.92
CA LEU A 8 -2.75 9.12 -35.51
C LEU A 8 -1.77 8.21 -34.75
N ARG A 9 -1.39 7.06 -35.31
CA ARG A 9 -0.46 6.12 -34.68
C ARG A 9 0.95 6.70 -34.53
N ARG A 10 1.43 7.48 -35.53
CA ARG A 10 2.72 8.18 -35.42
C ARG A 10 2.68 9.29 -34.37
N ALA A 11 1.61 10.07 -34.32
CA ALA A 11 1.41 11.09 -33.31
C ALA A 11 1.36 10.49 -31.90
N ALA A 12 0.62 9.38 -31.72
CA ALA A 12 0.57 8.64 -30.46
C ALA A 12 1.94 8.12 -30.04
N LYS A 13 2.73 7.50 -30.95
CA LYS A 13 4.09 7.05 -30.64
C LYS A 13 5.03 8.19 -30.25
N ARG A 14 4.94 9.34 -30.93
CA ARG A 14 5.74 10.52 -30.63
C ARG A 14 5.38 11.12 -29.26
N LEU A 15 4.09 11.20 -28.95
CA LEU A 15 3.60 11.67 -27.65
C LEU A 15 3.92 10.67 -26.53
N GLN A 16 3.89 9.36 -26.81
CA GLN A 16 4.33 8.31 -25.89
C GLN A 16 5.83 8.42 -25.61
N ALA A 17 6.67 8.59 -26.63
CA ALA A 17 8.11 8.78 -26.43
C ALA A 17 8.43 10.08 -25.67
N ALA A 18 7.70 11.17 -25.92
CA ALA A 18 7.82 12.41 -25.14
C ALA A 18 7.28 12.26 -23.70
N HIS A 19 6.29 11.39 -23.49
CA HIS A 19 5.77 11.03 -22.17
C HIS A 19 6.77 10.14 -21.42
N ASP A 20 7.40 9.16 -22.06
CA ASP A 20 8.40 8.27 -21.45
C ASP A 20 9.72 9.01 -21.19
N ALA A 21 10.07 10.01 -22.02
CA ALA A 21 11.19 10.92 -21.78
C ALA A 21 10.93 11.93 -20.65
N ARG A 22 9.67 12.24 -20.35
CA ARG A 22 9.31 12.91 -19.08
C ARG A 22 9.39 11.87 -17.98
N SER A 23 10.47 11.89 -17.21
CA SER A 23 10.68 11.06 -16.02
C SER A 23 9.75 11.42 -14.85
N ASP A 24 8.48 11.73 -15.12
CA ASP A 24 7.58 12.40 -14.18
C ASP A 24 6.11 12.00 -14.38
N ALA A 25 5.84 10.70 -14.33
CA ALA A 25 4.49 10.20 -14.10
C ALA A 25 4.53 8.80 -13.45
N ARG A 26 4.16 8.73 -12.17
CA ARG A 26 3.97 7.49 -11.35
C ARG A 26 5.21 6.75 -10.85
N ARG A 27 6.28 7.45 -10.45
CA ARG A 27 7.08 6.95 -9.32
C ARG A 27 6.55 7.53 -8.03
N THR A 28 5.64 6.82 -7.39
CA THR A 28 5.44 6.88 -5.93
C THR A 28 6.68 6.31 -5.18
N THR A 29 7.85 6.26 -5.84
CA THR A 29 8.88 5.22 -5.69
C THR A 29 10.31 5.79 -5.68
N GLY A 30 10.47 7.10 -5.48
CA GLY A 30 11.79 7.71 -5.28
C GLY A 30 12.13 7.73 -3.79
N ALA A 31 11.88 8.87 -3.15
CA ALA A 31 12.20 9.07 -1.73
C ALA A 31 11.53 8.05 -0.80
N THR A 32 10.24 7.76 -0.94
CA THR A 32 9.54 6.83 -0.02
C THR A 32 10.03 5.39 -0.16
N ALA A 33 10.39 4.95 -1.36
CA ALA A 33 10.95 3.61 -1.57
C ALA A 33 12.38 3.51 -1.02
N LEU A 34 13.19 4.53 -1.24
CA LEU A 34 14.54 4.62 -0.66
C LEU A 34 14.50 4.64 0.86
N ILE A 35 13.63 5.46 1.46
CA ILE A 35 13.45 5.53 2.91
C ILE A 35 12.91 4.21 3.45
N ARG A 36 12.03 3.51 2.74
CA ARG A 36 11.56 2.18 3.16
C ARG A 36 12.70 1.18 3.21
N ALA A 37 13.57 1.16 2.20
CA ALA A 37 14.72 0.26 2.16
C ALA A 37 15.76 0.60 3.24
N ALA A 38 15.99 1.90 3.48
CA ALA A 38 16.96 2.40 4.45
C ALA A 38 16.39 2.58 5.88
N LEU A 39 15.13 2.22 6.13
CA LEU A 39 14.46 2.49 7.41
C LEU A 39 15.21 1.94 8.63
N PRO A 40 15.75 0.70 8.63
CA PRO A 40 16.49 0.19 9.77
C PRO A 40 17.75 1.01 10.08
N GLU A 41 18.46 1.46 9.05
CA GLU A 41 19.67 2.26 9.22
C GLU A 41 19.34 3.68 9.68
N ILE A 42 18.29 4.31 9.12
CA ILE A 42 17.78 5.60 9.56
C ILE A 42 17.43 5.56 11.05
N ARG A 43 16.83 4.46 11.52
CA ARG A 43 16.50 4.25 12.94
C ARG A 43 17.75 4.03 13.79
N ARG A 44 18.73 3.26 13.33
CA ARG A 44 20.02 3.11 14.01
C ARG A 44 20.73 4.45 14.20
N LEU A 45 20.84 5.26 13.15
CA LEU A 45 21.44 6.60 13.20
C LEU A 45 20.71 7.51 14.19
N ARG A 46 19.38 7.38 14.27
CA ARG A 46 18.56 8.17 15.18
C ARG A 46 18.68 7.70 16.64
N ASP A 47 18.52 6.40 16.86
CA ASP A 47 18.24 5.82 18.18
C ASP A 47 19.53 5.34 18.86
N ALA A 48 20.49 4.78 18.12
CA ALA A 48 21.77 4.32 18.65
C ALA A 48 22.84 5.42 18.64
N GLU A 49 22.88 6.24 17.59
CA GLU A 49 23.88 7.31 17.44
C GLU A 49 23.35 8.68 17.89
N GLY A 50 22.05 8.79 18.17
CA GLY A 50 21.44 10.02 18.70
C GLY A 50 21.36 11.18 17.70
N LEU A 51 21.56 10.92 16.40
CA LEU A 51 21.63 11.99 15.42
C LEU A 51 20.28 12.72 15.25
N PRO A 52 20.28 14.05 15.11
CA PRO A 52 19.07 14.80 14.87
C PRO A 52 18.53 14.53 13.46
N TRP A 53 17.21 14.52 13.31
CA TRP A 53 16.54 14.29 12.03
C TRP A 53 17.00 15.24 10.91
N ALA A 54 17.37 16.47 11.25
CA ALA A 54 17.90 17.45 10.30
C ALA A 54 19.23 17.01 9.68
N VAL A 55 20.14 16.44 10.48
CA VAL A 55 21.44 15.93 9.99
C VAL A 55 21.25 14.71 9.12
N ILE A 56 20.37 13.78 9.53
CA ILE A 56 20.04 12.60 8.72
C ILE A 56 19.40 13.02 7.39
N ALA A 57 18.49 13.99 7.40
CA ALA A 57 17.88 14.50 6.19
C ALA A 57 18.90 15.19 5.26
N ALA A 58 19.84 15.97 5.81
CA ALA A 58 20.92 16.57 5.04
C ALA A 58 21.82 15.50 4.39
N ALA A 59 22.21 14.47 5.15
CA ALA A 59 22.98 13.35 4.62
C ALA A 59 22.25 12.60 3.49
N LEU A 60 20.93 12.38 3.63
CA LEU A 60 20.11 11.81 2.57
C LEU A 60 20.00 12.74 1.34
N ALA A 61 19.93 14.06 1.55
CA ALA A 61 19.89 15.03 0.47
C ALA A 61 21.20 15.08 -0.34
N GLU A 62 22.35 14.94 0.32
CA GLU A 62 23.67 14.78 -0.32
C GLU A 62 23.73 13.52 -1.19
N GLN A 63 23.08 12.44 -0.74
CA GLN A 63 22.92 11.21 -1.52
C GLN A 63 21.90 11.32 -2.67
N GLY A 64 21.35 12.52 -2.91
CA GLY A 64 20.40 12.77 -3.99
C GLY A 64 18.95 12.40 -3.66
N VAL A 65 18.61 12.15 -2.38
CA VAL A 65 17.22 11.97 -1.98
C VAL A 65 16.49 13.31 -2.06
N ARG A 66 15.66 13.45 -3.10
CA ARG A 66 14.83 14.63 -3.36
C ARG A 66 13.36 14.37 -3.09
N GLN A 67 12.64 15.43 -2.73
CA GLN A 67 11.19 15.45 -2.47
C GLN A 67 10.45 16.32 -3.50
N GLY A 68 9.18 15.98 -3.72
CA GLY A 68 8.29 16.75 -4.58
C GLY A 68 8.64 16.67 -6.06
N ARG A 69 7.84 17.34 -6.88
CA ARG A 69 8.06 17.46 -8.33
C ARG A 69 9.25 18.37 -8.66
N ASP A 70 9.46 19.37 -7.80
CA ASP A 70 10.48 20.41 -7.98
C ASP A 70 11.89 19.94 -7.60
N GLY A 71 12.05 18.67 -7.19
CA GLY A 71 13.35 18.07 -6.91
C GLY A 71 14.07 18.67 -5.70
N GLN A 72 13.34 19.21 -4.73
CA GLN A 72 13.91 19.84 -3.55
C GLN A 72 14.63 18.80 -2.66
N PRO A 73 15.69 19.17 -1.92
CA PRO A 73 16.28 18.28 -0.93
C PRO A 73 15.23 17.83 0.09
N ILE A 74 15.36 16.60 0.58
CA ILE A 74 14.50 16.12 1.65
C ILE A 74 14.76 16.92 2.93
N THR A 75 13.68 17.41 3.55
CA THR A 75 13.74 18.14 4.82
C THR A 75 13.50 17.20 6.02
N ALA A 76 13.85 17.65 7.22
CA ALA A 76 13.68 16.87 8.45
C ALA A 76 12.21 16.49 8.68
N ASP A 77 11.29 17.45 8.55
CA ASP A 77 9.84 17.20 8.73
C ASP A 77 9.31 16.20 7.72
N ARG A 78 9.78 16.29 6.47
CA ARG A 78 9.40 15.33 5.43
C ARG A 78 9.92 13.94 5.76
N LEU A 79 11.17 13.82 6.19
CA LEU A 79 11.76 12.56 6.58
C LEU A 79 10.96 11.91 7.71
N ILE A 80 10.61 12.67 8.76
CA ILE A 80 9.79 12.18 9.88
C ILE A 80 8.43 11.68 9.38
N ALA A 81 7.76 12.45 8.53
CA ALA A 81 6.47 12.07 7.96
C ALA A 81 6.57 10.77 7.13
N LEU A 82 7.61 10.63 6.32
CA LEU A 82 7.84 9.45 5.48
C LEU A 82 8.17 8.22 6.34
N VAL A 83 8.99 8.36 7.37
CA VAL A 83 9.30 7.29 8.34
C VAL A 83 8.02 6.81 9.00
N ARG A 84 7.23 7.71 9.60
CA ARG A 84 5.95 7.37 10.25
C ARG A 84 4.98 6.70 9.29
N HIS A 85 4.91 7.19 8.06
CA HIS A 85 4.05 6.61 7.03
C HIS A 85 4.47 5.17 6.69
N VAL A 86 5.78 4.95 6.47
CA VAL A 86 6.30 3.62 6.14
C VAL A 86 6.08 2.65 7.28
N GLU A 87 6.31 3.05 8.53
CA GLU A 87 6.07 2.22 9.71
C GLU A 87 4.60 1.82 9.82
N GLY A 88 3.69 2.79 9.68
CA GLY A 88 2.26 2.51 9.67
C GLY A 88 1.85 1.54 8.56
N GLN A 89 2.49 1.60 7.39
CA GLN A 89 2.25 0.64 6.31
C GLN A 89 2.77 -0.75 6.65
N GLN A 90 3.96 -0.87 7.26
CA GLN A 90 4.51 -2.17 7.67
C GLN A 90 3.64 -2.85 8.72
N VAL A 91 3.17 -2.10 9.73
CA VAL A 91 2.25 -2.62 10.75
C VAL A 91 0.97 -3.14 10.10
N ARG A 92 0.33 -2.34 9.23
CA ARG A 92 -0.90 -2.76 8.54
C ARG A 92 -0.68 -3.98 7.64
N ALA A 93 0.47 -4.07 6.98
CA ALA A 93 0.82 -5.22 6.16
C ALA A 93 0.98 -6.48 7.01
N ALA A 94 1.67 -6.38 8.16
CA ALA A 94 1.85 -7.48 9.10
C ALA A 94 0.50 -7.95 9.67
N THR A 95 -0.39 -7.03 10.08
CA THR A 95 -1.74 -7.39 10.56
C THR A 95 -2.52 -8.14 9.50
N ARG A 96 -2.54 -7.65 8.25
CA ARG A 96 -3.24 -8.33 7.14
C ARG A 96 -2.63 -9.70 6.81
N GLN A 97 -1.31 -9.85 6.94
CA GLN A 97 -0.66 -11.14 6.76
C GLN A 97 -1.03 -12.12 7.87
N ALA A 98 -1.06 -11.66 9.13
CA ALA A 98 -1.50 -12.48 10.26
C ALA A 98 -2.97 -12.91 10.12
N GLU A 99 -3.86 -11.99 9.73
CA GLU A 99 -5.27 -12.29 9.44
C GLU A 99 -5.42 -13.34 8.33
N ARG A 100 -4.58 -13.28 7.28
CA ARG A 100 -4.59 -14.27 6.20
C ARG A 100 -4.01 -15.62 6.63
N ALA A 101 -2.94 -15.63 7.42
CA ALA A 101 -2.35 -16.87 7.93
C ALA A 101 -3.29 -17.62 8.88
N GLY A 102 -4.18 -16.91 9.57
CA GLY A 102 -5.23 -17.50 10.40
C GLY A 102 -6.43 -18.05 9.62
N ARG A 103 -6.48 -17.93 8.28
CA ARG A 103 -7.58 -18.49 7.48
C ARG A 103 -7.27 -19.94 7.10
N PRO A 104 -8.07 -20.92 7.57
CA PRO A 104 -7.86 -22.34 7.27
C PRO A 104 -8.03 -22.68 5.78
N ASP A 105 -8.65 -21.80 4.99
CA ASP A 105 -8.88 -22.01 3.55
C ASP A 105 -7.59 -21.92 2.69
N LEU A 106 -6.46 -21.48 3.27
CA LEU A 106 -5.20 -21.20 2.56
C LEU A 106 -4.06 -22.19 2.87
N THR A 107 -4.26 -23.18 3.73
CA THR A 107 -3.22 -24.17 4.12
C THR A 107 -3.19 -25.42 3.21
N GLY A 108 -3.90 -25.43 2.09
CA GLY A 108 -3.80 -26.48 1.08
C GLY A 108 -3.21 -25.94 -0.23
N THR A 109 -2.25 -26.68 -0.80
CA THR A 109 -1.59 -26.50 -2.12
C THR A 109 -0.32 -25.61 -2.04
N LEU A 110 0.91 -26.08 -2.25
CA LEU A 110 1.42 -27.15 -3.13
C LEU A 110 2.50 -27.99 -2.42
N ALA A 111 2.37 -29.32 -2.51
CA ALA A 111 3.56 -30.18 -2.61
C ALA A 111 4.01 -30.21 -4.08
N PRO A 112 5.32 -30.13 -4.40
CA PRO A 112 5.78 -30.33 -5.76
C PRO A 112 5.90 -31.83 -6.03
N ALA A 113 5.01 -32.40 -6.83
CA ALA A 113 5.20 -33.74 -7.39
C ALA A 113 5.60 -33.62 -8.87
N PRO A 114 6.59 -34.41 -9.35
CA PRO A 114 7.14 -34.27 -10.69
C PRO A 114 6.16 -34.83 -11.73
N ALA A 115 5.90 -34.08 -12.80
CA ALA A 115 5.07 -34.52 -13.90
C ALA A 115 5.92 -35.17 -14.99
N THR A 116 5.87 -36.50 -15.08
CA THR A 116 6.19 -37.24 -16.31
C THR A 116 4.96 -37.14 -17.23
N GLN A 117 5.11 -36.46 -18.37
CA GLN A 117 4.09 -36.41 -19.44
C GLN A 117 4.00 -37.75 -20.18
N PRO A 118 2.83 -38.15 -20.72
CA PRO A 118 2.48 -37.74 -22.08
C PRO A 118 1.01 -37.29 -22.27
N GLU A 119 0.83 -36.38 -23.24
CA GLU A 119 -0.44 -35.91 -23.82
C GLU A 119 -1.24 -37.05 -24.49
N PRO A 120 -2.59 -36.96 -24.62
CA PRO A 120 -3.19 -36.23 -25.74
C PRO A 120 -4.58 -35.57 -25.53
N GLN A 121 -4.74 -34.38 -26.15
CA GLN A 121 -5.91 -33.79 -26.85
C GLN A 121 -7.28 -33.50 -26.14
N ALA A 122 -7.54 -32.19 -25.99
CA ALA A 122 -8.75 -31.32 -25.93
C ALA A 122 -10.18 -31.86 -25.67
N PRO A 123 -10.99 -31.13 -24.86
CA PRO A 123 -12.18 -30.41 -25.42
C PRO A 123 -12.45 -29.01 -24.75
N PRO A 124 -13.51 -28.24 -25.12
CA PRO A 124 -13.57 -26.78 -25.01
C PRO A 124 -13.94 -26.22 -23.63
N ARG A 125 -13.42 -25.01 -23.34
CA ARG A 125 -13.61 -24.26 -22.09
C ARG A 125 -15.03 -23.71 -21.93
N GLY A 126 -15.92 -24.49 -21.32
CA GLY A 126 -17.10 -23.96 -20.63
C GLY A 126 -16.69 -23.37 -19.28
N LYS A 127 -17.10 -22.13 -18.97
CA LYS A 127 -16.89 -21.55 -17.63
C LYS A 127 -17.66 -22.39 -16.60
N PRO A 128 -17.05 -22.80 -15.48
CA PRO A 128 -17.76 -23.54 -14.45
C PRO A 128 -18.83 -22.63 -13.83
N ARG A 129 -20.07 -23.12 -13.80
CA ARG A 129 -21.20 -22.49 -13.11
C ARG A 129 -21.34 -23.15 -11.74
N LEU A 130 -21.53 -22.36 -10.69
CA LEU A 130 -21.74 -22.85 -9.33
C LEU A 130 -23.02 -23.70 -9.26
N ALA A 131 -23.02 -24.73 -8.40
CA ALA A 131 -24.20 -25.54 -8.11
C ALA A 131 -25.36 -24.65 -7.57
N PRO A 132 -26.62 -24.99 -7.87
CA PRO A 132 -27.79 -24.17 -7.51
C PRO A 132 -27.86 -23.83 -6.01
N GLU A 133 -27.39 -24.75 -5.18
CA GLU A 133 -27.41 -24.65 -3.72
C GLU A 133 -26.54 -23.50 -3.15
N LEU A 134 -25.56 -23.01 -3.92
CA LEU A 134 -24.65 -21.93 -3.51
C LEU A 134 -25.11 -20.54 -3.96
N GLN A 135 -26.29 -20.44 -4.59
CA GLN A 135 -26.89 -19.16 -4.92
C GLN A 135 -27.59 -18.60 -3.67
N SER A 136 -26.79 -17.95 -2.83
CA SER A 136 -27.11 -17.04 -1.72
C SER A 136 -28.54 -17.05 -1.16
N ARG A 137 -28.69 -17.52 0.09
CA ARG A 137 -29.88 -17.35 0.95
C ARG A 137 -29.65 -16.20 1.98
N PRO A 138 -30.66 -15.37 2.34
CA PRO A 138 -30.49 -14.14 3.14
C PRO A 138 -30.32 -14.38 4.66
N PRO A 139 -30.03 -13.31 5.46
CA PRO A 139 -29.24 -13.35 6.69
C PRO A 139 -30.03 -13.71 7.95
N ALA A 140 -29.36 -14.36 8.91
CA ALA A 140 -29.85 -14.53 10.28
C ALA A 140 -28.97 -13.70 11.24
N ALA A 141 -29.66 -12.97 12.10
CA ALA A 141 -29.16 -11.96 13.02
C ALA A 141 -28.18 -12.50 14.08
N SER A 142 -27.28 -11.63 14.54
CA SER A 142 -26.70 -11.74 15.86
C SER A 142 -26.79 -10.36 16.53
N ASP A 143 -27.63 -10.32 17.56
CA ASP A 143 -27.95 -9.21 18.45
C ASP A 143 -26.79 -8.90 19.41
N GLU A 144 -25.75 -8.24 18.91
CA GLU A 144 -24.89 -7.43 19.77
C GLU A 144 -24.59 -6.12 19.04
N ALA A 145 -25.44 -5.13 19.29
CA ALA A 145 -25.41 -3.85 18.60
C ALA A 145 -24.05 -3.16 18.87
N PRO A 146 -23.33 -2.70 17.83
CA PRO A 146 -22.17 -1.84 18.05
C PRO A 146 -22.65 -0.59 18.78
N LEU A 147 -21.97 -0.22 19.87
CA LEU A 147 -22.25 0.98 20.66
C LEU A 147 -22.53 2.16 19.72
N SER A 148 -23.68 2.81 19.91
CA SER A 148 -24.05 3.90 19.01
C SER A 148 -23.02 5.02 19.10
N GLU A 149 -22.79 5.72 18.00
CA GLU A 149 -21.82 6.81 17.96
C GLU A 149 -22.10 7.89 19.03
N ALA A 150 -23.39 8.13 19.35
CA ALA A 150 -23.79 9.05 20.41
C ALA A 150 -23.33 8.59 21.80
N GLU A 151 -23.33 7.29 22.05
CA GLU A 151 -22.90 6.67 23.30
C GLU A 151 -21.37 6.69 23.42
N ILE A 152 -20.67 6.44 22.31
CA ILE A 152 -19.22 6.59 22.23
C ILE A 152 -18.82 8.04 22.53
N ARG A 153 -19.52 9.03 21.97
CA ARG A 153 -19.23 10.45 22.21
C ARG A 153 -19.47 10.86 23.67
N ARG A 154 -20.52 10.34 24.32
CA ARG A 154 -20.77 10.59 25.76
C ARG A 154 -19.64 10.03 26.62
N LEU A 155 -19.23 8.78 26.39
CA LEU A 155 -18.14 8.15 27.14
C LEU A 155 -16.82 8.92 26.99
N GLN A 156 -16.52 9.40 25.78
CA GLN A 156 -15.31 10.20 25.55
C GLN A 156 -15.40 11.59 26.22
N ALA A 157 -16.55 12.28 26.13
CA ALA A 157 -16.73 13.57 26.78
C ALA A 157 -16.61 13.48 28.30
N GLU A 158 -17.13 12.41 28.90
CA GLU A 158 -17.04 12.15 30.33
C GLU A 158 -15.61 11.84 30.77
N LYS A 159 -14.88 11.01 30.00
CA LYS A 159 -13.46 10.73 30.23
C LYS A 159 -12.61 12.00 30.21
N HIS A 160 -12.90 12.92 29.29
CA HIS A 160 -12.15 14.17 29.13
C HIS A 160 -12.73 15.35 29.92
N ARG A 161 -13.75 15.14 30.74
CA ARG A 161 -14.40 16.19 31.55
C ARG A 161 -13.45 16.90 32.53
N HIS A 162 -12.41 16.21 32.98
CA HIS A 162 -11.38 16.80 33.85
C HIS A 162 -10.55 17.90 33.16
N LEU A 163 -10.49 17.92 31.82
CA LEU A 163 -9.79 18.94 31.05
C LEU A 163 -10.61 20.23 30.87
N PHE A 164 -11.92 20.16 31.11
CA PHE A 164 -12.84 21.30 30.99
C PHE A 164 -13.15 21.98 32.33
N LYS A 165 -12.56 21.51 33.44
CA LYS A 165 -12.59 22.24 34.70
C LYS A 165 -11.52 23.33 34.65
N LYS A 166 -11.96 24.58 34.51
CA LYS A 166 -11.11 25.76 34.76
C LYS A 166 -11.44 26.23 36.18
N ASP A 167 -10.43 26.09 37.04
CA ASP A 167 -10.33 26.43 38.47
C ASP A 167 -11.25 25.67 39.44
#